data_AF-A0A1C4J5F9-F1
#
_entry.id   AF-A0A1C4J5F9-F1
#
_cell.length_a   1.000
_cell.length_b   1.000
_cell.length_c   1.000
_cell.angle_alpha   90.00
_cell.angle_beta   90.00
_cell.angle_gamma   90.00
#
_symmetry.space_group_name_H-M   'P 1'
#
loop_
_entity.id
_entity.type
_entity.pdbx_description
1 polymer ?
#
loop_
_entity_poly.entity_id
_entity_poly.type
_entity_poly.pdbx_seq_one_letter_code
_entity_poly.pdbx_strand_id
1 'polypeptide(L)'
;MPETPAPESMIATAVLNVAGRATLPFQAARADRSFGTAFWYNDLVESAGDREVVRQYLVTAERRTRYEIGQFTLRDGLAEPELPADELVLPGFVKKWTPLGDLGAAAMPTTDLHIHAERKGWSWSTDEITSGLAAQPEDIALLGPEPLPAYLLGHEVVAVPERKTPDRPQSLVPGTVSRPAPDGPVRWSGPRPAGFDGAPLFAALPLLDDQVKLICLGLVLPAADDGPAGEDGVVVTFDLLRPAVHALTPALKRRWWQRG
;
A
#
# COMPACT_ATOMS: atom_id res chain seq x y z
N MET A 1 -11.78 29.65 23.54
CA MET A 1 -12.00 29.07 22.20
C MET A 1 -11.03 27.92 22.05
N PRO A 2 -11.47 26.69 21.74
CA PRO A 2 -10.53 25.64 21.40
C PRO A 2 -9.83 26.02 20.10
N GLU A 3 -8.50 25.90 20.08
CA GLU A 3 -7.71 26.11 18.87
C GLU A 3 -8.12 25.08 17.82
N THR A 4 -8.55 25.55 16.64
CA THR A 4 -8.76 24.67 15.50
C THR A 4 -7.41 24.08 15.11
N PRO A 5 -7.26 22.74 15.05
CA PRO A 5 -6.00 22.14 14.66
C PRO A 5 -5.59 22.62 13.26
N ALA A 6 -4.28 22.78 13.05
CA ALA A 6 -3.75 23.17 11.75
C ALA A 6 -4.22 22.17 10.66
N PRO A 7 -4.53 22.63 9.42
CA PRO A 7 -5.05 21.78 8.35
C PRO A 7 -4.22 20.50 8.09
N GLU A 8 -2.91 20.58 8.20
CA GLU A 8 -2.00 19.43 8.04
C GLU A 8 -2.20 18.35 9.10
N SER A 9 -2.52 18.74 10.34
CA SER A 9 -2.83 17.81 11.44
C SER A 9 -4.17 17.10 11.22
N MET A 10 -5.13 17.77 10.59
CA MET A 10 -6.42 17.17 10.23
C MET A 10 -6.28 16.12 9.12
N ILE A 11 -5.46 16.37 8.09
CA ILE A 11 -5.23 15.40 7.01
C ILE A 11 -4.50 14.17 7.54
N ALA A 12 -3.45 14.36 8.36
CA ALA A 12 -2.74 13.25 8.98
C ALA A 12 -3.66 12.35 9.81
N THR A 13 -4.53 12.96 10.63
CA THR A 13 -5.54 12.25 11.40
C THR A 13 -6.53 11.52 10.50
N ALA A 14 -6.99 12.17 9.42
CA ALA A 14 -7.91 11.56 8.46
C ALA A 14 -7.29 10.32 7.79
N VAL A 15 -6.02 10.38 7.37
CA VAL A 15 -5.30 9.21 6.81
C VAL A 15 -5.28 8.06 7.80
N LEU A 16 -4.89 8.30 9.05
CA LEU A 16 -4.80 7.24 10.07
C LEU A 16 -6.18 6.65 10.40
N ASN A 17 -7.24 7.45 10.34
CA ASN A 17 -8.61 6.98 10.58
C ASN A 17 -9.14 6.05 9.48
N VAL A 18 -8.76 6.31 8.21
CA VAL A 18 -9.28 5.54 7.05
C VAL A 18 -8.33 4.46 6.55
N ALA A 19 -7.05 4.52 6.92
CA ALA A 19 -6.00 3.63 6.41
C ALA A 19 -5.03 3.16 7.50
N GLY A 20 -5.35 3.37 8.79
CA GLY A 20 -4.48 2.96 9.89
C GLY A 20 -4.13 1.47 9.85
N ARG A 21 -5.07 0.60 9.46
CA ARG A 21 -4.87 -0.84 9.25
C ARG A 21 -4.64 -1.23 7.79
N ALA A 22 -4.29 -0.29 6.92
CA ALA A 22 -4.05 -0.56 5.51
C ALA A 22 -2.66 -1.15 5.22
N THR A 23 -1.69 -0.95 6.11
CA THR A 23 -0.28 -1.31 5.84
C THR A 23 0.19 -2.51 6.65
N LEU A 24 1.05 -3.31 6.03
CA LEU A 24 1.68 -4.50 6.61
C LEU A 24 3.20 -4.44 6.38
N PRO A 25 4.01 -4.29 7.44
CA PRO A 25 5.46 -4.36 7.33
C PRO A 25 5.91 -5.77 6.97
N PHE A 26 6.94 -5.86 6.14
CA PHE A 26 7.52 -7.14 5.78
C PHE A 26 9.02 -7.07 5.57
N GLN A 27 9.66 -8.23 5.67
CA GLN A 27 11.10 -8.37 5.46
C GLN A 27 11.51 -9.79 5.08
N ALA A 28 12.74 -9.94 4.59
CA ALA A 28 13.37 -11.25 4.43
C ALA A 28 13.67 -11.88 5.81
N ALA A 29 13.29 -13.14 6.01
CA ALA A 29 13.40 -13.78 7.34
C ALA A 29 14.83 -14.06 7.82
N ARG A 30 15.83 -13.99 6.92
CA ARG A 30 17.24 -14.32 7.21
C ARG A 30 18.24 -13.33 6.63
N ALA A 31 17.79 -12.31 5.90
CA ALA A 31 18.67 -11.30 5.33
C ALA A 31 18.40 -9.97 6.04
N ASP A 32 19.45 -9.35 6.56
CA ASP A 32 19.42 -8.19 7.46
C ASP A 32 18.99 -6.87 6.79
N ARG A 33 18.53 -6.85 5.53
CA ARG A 33 18.51 -5.61 4.73
C ARG A 33 17.38 -5.42 3.71
N SER A 34 16.38 -6.29 3.64
CA SER A 34 15.24 -6.05 2.72
C SER A 34 13.97 -5.80 3.52
N PHE A 35 13.77 -4.54 3.88
CA PHE A 35 12.56 -4.06 4.55
C PHE A 35 11.64 -3.39 3.54
N GLY A 36 10.35 -3.70 3.60
CA GLY A 36 9.33 -3.04 2.81
C GLY A 36 8.05 -2.84 3.59
N THR A 37 7.12 -2.13 2.95
CA THR A 37 5.73 -1.98 3.37
C THR A 37 4.84 -2.46 2.24
N ALA A 38 3.88 -3.34 2.55
CA ALA A 38 2.79 -3.68 1.65
C ALA A 38 1.50 -3.04 2.15
N PHE A 39 0.49 -2.90 1.30
CA PHE A 39 -0.83 -2.42 1.72
C PHE A 39 -1.97 -3.18 1.06
N TRP A 40 -3.12 -3.21 1.74
CA TRP A 40 -4.34 -3.86 1.28
C TRP A 40 -5.03 -3.04 0.21
N TYR A 41 -5.28 -3.64 -0.96
CA TYR A 41 -6.00 -3.03 -2.06
C TYR A 41 -7.18 -3.91 -2.49
N ASN A 42 -8.36 -3.31 -2.58
CA ASN A 42 -9.58 -3.93 -3.07
C ASN A 42 -9.86 -3.48 -4.51
N ASP A 43 -9.60 -4.38 -5.46
CA ASP A 43 -9.96 -4.19 -6.87
C ASP A 43 -11.43 -4.55 -7.08
N LEU A 44 -12.22 -3.61 -7.61
CA LEU A 44 -13.60 -3.84 -8.02
C LEU A 44 -13.60 -4.43 -9.43
N VAL A 45 -13.81 -5.75 -9.52
CA VAL A 45 -13.70 -6.50 -10.78
C VAL A 45 -14.97 -6.42 -11.61
N GLU A 46 -16.13 -6.50 -10.95
CA GLU A 46 -17.43 -6.48 -11.60
C GLU A 46 -18.42 -5.72 -10.72
N SER A 47 -19.25 -4.89 -11.35
CA SER A 47 -20.43 -4.28 -10.74
C SER A 47 -21.61 -4.53 -11.69
N ALA A 48 -22.55 -5.36 -11.26
CA ALA A 48 -23.71 -5.75 -12.04
C ALA A 48 -24.97 -5.74 -11.16
N GLY A 49 -25.75 -4.66 -11.26
CA GLY A 49 -26.88 -4.42 -10.36
C GLY A 49 -26.41 -4.30 -8.91
N ASP A 50 -27.03 -5.05 -8.00
CA ASP A 50 -26.70 -5.04 -6.56
C ASP A 50 -25.53 -5.98 -6.20
N ARG A 51 -24.79 -6.50 -7.19
CA ARG A 51 -23.66 -7.40 -6.97
C ARG A 51 -22.35 -6.74 -7.35
N GLU A 52 -21.45 -6.68 -6.37
CA GLU A 52 -20.06 -6.28 -6.56
C GLU A 52 -19.14 -7.47 -6.33
N VAL A 53 -18.24 -7.70 -7.27
CA VAL A 53 -17.17 -8.69 -7.13
C VAL A 53 -15.88 -7.94 -6.81
N VAL A 54 -15.43 -8.04 -5.56
CA VAL A 54 -14.20 -7.43 -5.08
C VAL A 54 -13.12 -8.49 -4.94
N ARG A 55 -11.90 -8.16 -5.34
CA ARG A 55 -10.71 -8.97 -5.10
C ARG A 55 -9.71 -8.19 -4.28
N GLN A 56 -9.24 -8.81 -3.21
CA GLN A 56 -8.26 -8.21 -2.32
C GLN A 56 -6.85 -8.70 -2.66
N TYR A 57 -5.93 -7.76 -2.69
CA TYR A 57 -4.51 -7.97 -2.91
C TYR A 57 -3.71 -7.25 -1.82
N LEU A 58 -2.52 -7.77 -1.52
CA LEU A 58 -1.44 -6.92 -1.02
C LEU A 58 -0.67 -6.36 -2.21
N VAL A 59 -0.33 -5.08 -2.16
CA VAL A 59 0.47 -4.39 -3.20
C VAL A 59 1.71 -3.78 -2.55
N THR A 60 2.86 -3.87 -3.23
CA THR A 60 4.12 -3.30 -2.75
C THR A 60 5.12 -3.08 -3.91
N ALA A 61 6.33 -2.62 -3.58
CA ALA A 61 7.45 -2.53 -4.50
C ALA A 61 8.05 -3.91 -4.82
N GLU A 62 8.17 -4.24 -6.10
CA GLU A 62 8.61 -5.55 -6.60
C GLU A 62 10.02 -5.93 -6.11
N ARG A 63 10.97 -4.97 -6.07
CA ARG A 63 12.33 -5.26 -5.60
C ARG A 63 12.36 -5.81 -4.16
N ARG A 64 11.34 -5.50 -3.35
CA ARG A 64 11.25 -5.96 -1.97
C ARG A 64 10.64 -7.35 -1.82
N THR A 65 10.23 -8.02 -2.89
CA THR A 65 9.58 -9.35 -2.82
C THR A 65 10.47 -10.51 -3.27
N ARG A 66 11.72 -10.24 -3.67
CA ARG A 66 12.62 -11.19 -4.37
C ARG A 66 13.42 -12.11 -3.43
N TYR A 67 12.80 -12.68 -2.42
CA TYR A 67 13.45 -13.65 -1.53
C TYR A 67 12.55 -14.85 -1.24
N GLU A 68 13.17 -15.97 -0.86
CA GLU A 68 12.48 -17.25 -0.83
C GLU A 68 11.73 -17.50 0.49
N ILE A 69 12.15 -16.85 1.58
CA ILE A 69 11.43 -16.86 2.87
C ILE A 69 11.25 -15.41 3.33
N GLY A 70 9.99 -15.01 3.43
CA GLY A 70 9.60 -13.70 3.94
C GLY A 70 8.87 -13.81 5.26
N GLN A 71 8.79 -12.69 5.97
CA GLN A 71 7.98 -12.56 7.16
C GLN A 71 7.19 -11.25 7.11
N PHE A 72 5.94 -11.31 7.54
CA PHE A 72 5.12 -10.15 7.87
C PHE A 72 5.17 -9.91 9.37
N THR A 73 5.29 -8.66 9.80
CA THR A 73 5.10 -8.32 11.22
C THR A 73 3.63 -7.98 11.45
N LEU A 74 3.00 -8.70 12.39
CA LEU A 74 1.62 -8.55 12.80
C LEU A 74 1.58 -7.59 14.00
N ARG A 75 1.29 -6.32 13.70
CA ARG A 75 1.09 -5.28 14.70
C ARG A 75 -0.30 -5.38 15.32
N ASP A 76 -0.42 -4.89 16.56
CA ASP A 76 -1.67 -4.87 17.31
C ASP A 76 -2.85 -4.32 16.49
N GLY A 77 -3.99 -4.99 16.59
CA GLY A 77 -5.22 -4.62 15.91
C GLY A 77 -5.31 -5.02 14.43
N LEU A 78 -4.35 -5.78 13.88
CA LEU A 78 -4.48 -6.40 12.55
C LEU A 78 -5.11 -7.79 12.55
N ALA A 79 -5.27 -8.41 13.72
CA ALA A 79 -5.85 -9.73 13.87
C ALA A 79 -6.92 -9.74 14.98
N GLU A 80 -7.96 -10.54 14.77
CA GLU A 80 -8.99 -10.80 15.78
C GLU A 80 -9.19 -12.32 15.96
N PRO A 81 -9.02 -12.87 17.18
CA PRO A 81 -8.49 -12.20 18.37
C PRO A 81 -7.01 -11.80 18.19
N GLU A 82 -6.52 -10.93 19.06
CA GLU A 82 -5.12 -10.51 19.07
C GLU A 82 -4.19 -11.73 19.22
N LEU A 83 -3.13 -11.77 18.43
CA LEU A 83 -2.25 -12.93 18.35
C LEU A 83 -1.09 -12.82 19.34
N PRO A 84 -0.65 -13.94 19.94
CA PRO A 84 0.54 -13.94 20.78
C PRO A 84 1.85 -13.89 19.96
N ALA A 85 1.76 -14.05 18.64
CA ALA A 85 2.89 -14.00 17.72
C ALA A 85 2.83 -12.70 16.92
N ASP A 86 3.96 -12.00 16.89
CA ASP A 86 4.19 -10.75 16.19
C ASP A 86 4.62 -10.95 14.73
N GLU A 87 4.78 -12.21 14.26
CA GLU A 87 5.29 -12.51 12.93
C GLU A 87 4.55 -13.66 12.23
N LEU A 88 4.32 -13.50 10.93
CA LEU A 88 3.83 -14.52 10.01
C LEU A 88 4.92 -14.85 8.99
N VAL A 89 5.55 -16.02 9.14
CA VAL A 89 6.60 -16.51 8.22
C VAL A 89 5.98 -17.23 7.02
N LEU A 90 6.40 -16.86 5.83
CA LEU A 90 5.89 -17.37 4.56
C LEU A 90 7.01 -17.97 3.70
N PRO A 91 7.06 -19.31 3.54
CA PRO A 91 7.96 -19.93 2.58
C PRO A 91 7.46 -19.71 1.14
N GLY A 92 8.39 -19.76 0.18
CA GLY A 92 8.09 -19.49 -1.22
C GLY A 92 7.64 -18.05 -1.45
N PHE A 93 8.17 -17.10 -0.66
CA PHE A 93 7.64 -15.74 -0.58
C PHE A 93 7.60 -15.07 -1.96
N VAL A 94 8.72 -15.10 -2.71
CA VAL A 94 8.78 -14.60 -4.09
C VAL A 94 7.71 -15.18 -5.01
N LYS A 95 7.32 -16.45 -4.82
CA LYS A 95 6.31 -17.12 -5.67
C LYS A 95 4.88 -16.66 -5.38
N LYS A 96 4.66 -15.97 -4.26
CA LYS A 96 3.35 -15.42 -3.89
C LYS A 96 3.08 -14.06 -4.55
N TRP A 97 4.14 -13.37 -4.98
CA TRP A 97 4.04 -12.05 -5.59
C TRP A 97 4.11 -12.16 -7.11
N THR A 98 3.17 -11.50 -7.78
CA THR A 98 3.19 -11.34 -9.24
C THR A 98 3.71 -9.95 -9.58
N PRO A 99 4.83 -9.81 -10.30
CA PRO A 99 5.29 -8.53 -10.83
C PRO A 99 4.25 -7.91 -11.77
N LEU A 100 4.05 -6.61 -11.66
CA LEU A 100 3.09 -5.85 -12.47
C LEU A 100 3.77 -5.23 -13.70
N GLY A 101 4.36 -6.08 -14.55
CA GLY A 101 5.12 -5.65 -15.72
C GLY A 101 6.31 -4.77 -15.33
N ASP A 102 6.54 -3.69 -16.09
CA ASP A 102 7.67 -2.77 -15.89
C ASP A 102 7.40 -1.67 -14.85
N LEU A 103 6.28 -1.75 -14.12
CA LEU A 103 5.90 -0.74 -13.13
C LEU A 103 6.81 -0.73 -11.89
N GLY A 104 7.61 -1.78 -11.67
CA GLY A 104 8.39 -1.94 -10.43
C GLY A 104 7.54 -2.22 -9.19
N ALA A 105 6.26 -2.55 -9.38
CA ALA A 105 5.32 -2.94 -8.35
C ALA A 105 4.98 -4.44 -8.45
N ALA A 106 4.53 -5.04 -7.36
CA ALA A 106 4.06 -6.42 -7.32
C ALA A 106 2.78 -6.53 -6.50
N ALA A 107 1.95 -7.52 -6.84
CA ALA A 107 0.72 -7.82 -6.11
C ALA A 107 0.67 -9.29 -5.68
N MET A 108 0.12 -9.55 -4.50
CA MET A 108 -0.11 -10.88 -3.95
C MET A 108 -1.60 -11.05 -3.61
N PRO A 109 -2.31 -12.01 -4.22
CA PRO A 109 -3.67 -12.35 -3.82
C PRO A 109 -3.71 -12.78 -2.34
N THR A 110 -4.73 -12.34 -1.59
CA THR A 110 -4.78 -12.55 -0.13
C THR A 110 -5.61 -13.76 0.30
N THR A 111 -6.23 -14.49 -0.64
CA THR A 111 -7.09 -15.64 -0.34
C THR A 111 -6.41 -16.67 0.55
N ASP A 112 -5.14 -17.01 0.28
CA ASP A 112 -4.37 -17.96 1.08
C ASP A 112 -4.07 -17.43 2.50
N LEU A 113 -3.92 -16.11 2.66
CA LEU A 113 -3.73 -15.49 3.99
C LEU A 113 -5.00 -15.59 4.82
N HIS A 114 -6.17 -15.37 4.23
CA HIS A 114 -7.46 -15.51 4.89
C HIS A 114 -7.75 -16.95 5.28
N ILE A 115 -7.53 -17.91 4.36
CA ILE A 115 -7.67 -19.34 4.65
C ILE A 115 -6.70 -19.76 5.77
N HIS A 116 -5.48 -19.23 5.77
CA HIS A 116 -4.53 -19.50 6.84
C HIS A 116 -5.02 -18.97 8.19
N ALA A 117 -5.48 -17.72 8.23
CA ALA A 117 -6.00 -17.09 9.44
C ALA A 117 -7.18 -17.89 10.02
N GLU A 118 -8.16 -18.22 9.17
CA GLU A 118 -9.33 -19.01 9.56
C GLU A 118 -8.92 -20.37 10.15
N ARG A 119 -8.02 -21.09 9.48
CA ARG A 119 -7.48 -22.37 9.96
C ARG A 119 -6.72 -22.26 11.29
N LYS A 120 -6.24 -21.07 11.64
CA LYS A 120 -5.54 -20.76 12.88
C LYS A 120 -6.44 -20.10 13.93
N GLY A 121 -7.73 -19.92 13.63
CA GLY A 121 -8.73 -19.41 14.56
C GLY A 121 -8.70 -17.90 14.76
N TRP A 122 -8.25 -17.14 13.75
CA TRP A 122 -8.28 -15.68 13.75
C TRP A 122 -8.68 -15.12 12.38
N SER A 123 -8.99 -13.82 12.32
CA SER A 123 -9.31 -13.10 11.09
C SER A 123 -8.51 -11.81 10.98
N TRP A 124 -8.28 -11.34 9.76
CA TRP A 124 -7.66 -10.05 9.52
C TRP A 124 -8.62 -8.91 9.85
N SER A 125 -8.12 -7.86 10.50
CA SER A 125 -8.82 -6.59 10.71
C SER A 125 -8.06 -5.51 9.92
N THR A 126 -8.60 -5.12 8.78
CA THR A 126 -7.88 -4.34 7.76
C THR A 126 -8.68 -3.12 7.33
N ASP A 127 -7.96 -2.05 6.97
CA ASP A 127 -8.55 -0.89 6.29
C ASP A 127 -8.09 -0.96 4.83
N GLU A 128 -8.96 -1.38 3.91
CA GLU A 128 -8.52 -1.53 2.52
C GLU A 128 -8.54 -0.21 1.75
N ILE A 129 -7.55 -0.02 0.88
CA ILE A 129 -7.64 0.98 -0.17
C ILE A 129 -8.68 0.48 -1.19
N THR A 130 -9.87 1.09 -1.17
CA THR A 130 -10.97 0.76 -2.10
C THR A 130 -10.97 1.72 -3.30
N SER A 131 -11.85 1.47 -4.28
CA SER A 131 -12.03 2.38 -5.43
C SER A 131 -12.42 3.81 -5.05
N GLY A 132 -13.00 4.04 -3.87
CA GLY A 132 -13.33 5.38 -3.38
C GLY A 132 -12.13 6.15 -2.82
N LEU A 133 -11.09 5.44 -2.37
CA LEU A 133 -9.87 6.02 -1.82
C LEU A 133 -8.71 5.99 -2.82
N ALA A 134 -8.60 4.95 -3.65
CA ALA A 134 -7.62 4.88 -4.73
C ALA A 134 -7.88 5.98 -5.77
N ALA A 135 -6.85 6.77 -6.07
CA ALA A 135 -6.92 7.85 -7.04
C ALA A 135 -7.44 7.36 -8.39
N GLN A 136 -8.30 8.16 -9.00
CA GLN A 136 -8.78 7.96 -10.35
C GLN A 136 -7.87 8.70 -11.36
N PRO A 137 -7.91 8.37 -12.66
CA PRO A 137 -7.12 9.07 -13.67
C PRO A 137 -7.33 10.59 -13.67
N GLU A 138 -8.56 11.05 -13.43
CA GLU A 138 -8.89 12.47 -13.29
C GLU A 138 -8.22 13.13 -12.09
N ASP A 139 -8.07 12.41 -10.97
CA ASP A 139 -7.37 12.93 -9.78
C ASP A 139 -5.87 13.12 -10.07
N ILE A 140 -5.28 12.16 -10.77
CA ILE A 140 -3.85 12.15 -11.12
C ILE A 140 -3.54 13.20 -12.21
N ALA A 141 -4.50 13.49 -13.09
CA ALA A 141 -4.40 14.55 -14.09
C ALA A 141 -4.38 15.96 -13.49
N LEU A 142 -4.86 16.14 -12.25
CA LEU A 142 -4.79 17.42 -11.54
C LEU A 142 -3.39 17.73 -10.98
N LEU A 143 -2.48 16.76 -10.94
CA LEU A 143 -1.12 16.97 -10.47
C LEU A 143 -0.31 17.74 -11.51
N GLY A 144 0.24 18.88 -11.08
CA GLY A 144 1.13 19.74 -11.87
C GLY A 144 2.57 19.74 -11.36
N PRO A 145 3.43 20.61 -11.93
CA PRO A 145 4.81 20.77 -11.46
C PRO A 145 4.90 21.39 -10.06
N GLU A 146 3.86 22.10 -9.61
CA GLU A 146 3.78 22.67 -8.26
C GLU A 146 3.70 21.57 -7.18
N PRO A 147 4.55 21.60 -6.14
CA PRO A 147 4.48 20.64 -5.05
C PRO A 147 3.16 20.73 -4.28
N LEU A 148 2.48 19.59 -4.12
CA LEU A 148 1.29 19.43 -3.31
C LEU A 148 1.62 18.67 -2.02
N PRO A 149 1.12 19.08 -0.84
CA PRO A 149 1.30 18.32 0.40
C PRO A 149 0.79 16.88 0.30
N ALA A 150 1.56 15.95 0.84
CA ALA A 150 1.24 14.54 0.83
C ALA A 150 1.89 13.78 1.98
N TYR A 151 1.45 12.55 2.19
CA TYR A 151 1.79 11.74 3.36
C TYR A 151 2.07 10.30 2.95
N LEU A 152 3.24 9.80 3.31
CA LEU A 152 3.57 8.38 3.19
C LEU A 152 3.19 7.65 4.47
N LEU A 153 2.40 6.58 4.35
CA LEU A 153 2.06 5.73 5.47
C LEU A 153 2.86 4.43 5.37
N GLY A 154 3.79 4.21 6.28
CA GLY A 154 4.70 3.07 6.21
C GLY A 154 5.21 2.62 7.56
N HIS A 155 6.24 1.77 7.53
CA HIS A 155 6.83 1.17 8.72
C HIS A 155 8.33 1.39 8.74
N GLU A 156 8.77 2.20 9.70
CA GLU A 156 10.18 2.53 9.90
C GLU A 156 10.95 1.31 10.41
N VAL A 157 12.27 1.29 10.17
CA VAL A 157 13.17 0.27 10.72
C VAL A 157 13.87 0.87 11.93
N VAL A 158 13.44 0.47 13.14
CA VAL A 158 14.00 0.95 14.40
C VAL A 158 14.82 -0.16 15.04
N ALA A 159 16.14 0.01 15.08
CA ALA A 159 17.02 -0.95 15.75
C ALA A 159 16.77 -0.93 17.26
N VAL A 160 16.52 -2.12 17.84
CA VAL A 160 16.35 -2.28 19.29
C VAL A 160 17.55 -3.09 19.81
N PRO A 161 18.38 -2.54 20.72
CA PRO A 161 19.65 -3.17 21.14
C PRO A 161 19.55 -4.63 21.62
N GLU A 162 18.40 -5.02 22.16
CA GLU A 162 18.17 -6.34 22.76
C GLU A 162 17.41 -7.32 21.85
N ARG A 163 16.98 -6.88 20.66
CA ARG A 163 16.23 -7.73 19.71
C ARG A 163 17.08 -8.09 18.50
N LYS A 164 16.89 -9.33 18.01
CA LYS A 164 17.54 -9.81 16.78
C LYS A 164 16.92 -9.20 15.51
N THR A 165 15.66 -8.80 15.60
CA THR A 165 14.90 -8.15 14.53
C THR A 165 14.62 -6.69 14.94
N PRO A 166 14.69 -5.73 14.00
CA PRO A 166 14.30 -4.36 14.29
C PRO A 166 12.79 -4.28 14.56
N ASP A 167 12.40 -3.29 15.35
CA ASP A 167 10.99 -2.92 15.47
C ASP A 167 10.52 -2.21 14.19
N ARG A 168 9.22 -2.35 13.90
CA ARG A 168 8.58 -1.85 12.67
C ARG A 168 7.37 -0.96 12.96
N PRO A 169 7.51 0.11 13.76
CA PRO A 169 6.39 0.97 14.12
C PRO A 169 5.81 1.64 12.87
N GLN A 170 4.48 1.78 12.84
CA GLN A 170 3.81 2.55 11.80
C GLN A 170 4.12 4.04 11.99
N SER A 171 4.42 4.71 10.90
CA SER A 171 4.65 6.15 10.89
C SER A 171 4.03 6.78 9.65
N LEU A 172 3.54 8.01 9.81
CA LEU A 172 3.03 8.84 8.73
C LEU A 172 4.01 9.98 8.50
N VAL A 173 4.65 9.99 7.33
CA VAL A 173 5.73 10.92 7.01
C VAL A 173 5.21 11.99 6.04
N PRO A 174 5.24 13.27 6.43
CA PRO A 174 4.83 14.36 5.56
C PRO A 174 5.90 14.66 4.50
N GLY A 175 5.45 15.15 3.36
CA GLY A 175 6.28 15.60 2.26
C GLY A 175 5.39 16.19 1.17
N THR A 176 5.85 16.08 -0.08
CA THR A 176 5.14 16.64 -1.23
C THR A 176 5.14 15.72 -2.42
N VAL A 177 4.18 15.90 -3.31
CA VAL A 177 4.18 15.28 -4.65
C VAL A 177 4.16 16.34 -5.72
N SER A 178 4.74 16.03 -6.86
CA SER A 178 4.57 16.82 -8.08
C SER A 178 4.62 15.92 -9.31
N ARG A 179 4.10 16.43 -10.42
CA ARG A 179 4.17 15.80 -11.74
C ARG A 179 4.81 16.80 -12.71
N PRO A 180 6.14 16.75 -12.90
CA PRO A 180 6.87 17.77 -13.66
C PRO A 180 6.45 17.94 -15.12
N ALA A 181 5.87 16.90 -15.72
CA ALA A 181 5.34 16.92 -17.07
C ALA A 181 4.06 16.08 -17.14
N PRO A 182 3.06 16.41 -18.00
CA PRO A 182 1.80 15.69 -18.07
C PRO A 182 1.91 14.18 -18.31
N ASP A 183 2.90 13.72 -19.08
CA ASP A 183 3.16 12.28 -19.32
C ASP A 183 4.33 11.74 -18.48
N GLY A 184 4.89 12.59 -17.60
CA GLY A 184 5.99 12.22 -16.73
C GLY A 184 5.52 11.47 -15.47
N PRO A 185 6.47 10.81 -14.78
CA PRO A 185 6.18 10.13 -13.53
C PRO A 185 5.84 11.12 -12.42
N VAL A 186 4.93 10.73 -11.53
CA VAL A 186 4.71 11.44 -10.26
C VAL A 186 5.92 11.23 -9.36
N ARG A 187 6.38 12.32 -8.76
CA ARG A 187 7.55 12.37 -7.88
C ARG A 187 7.11 12.67 -6.46
N TRP A 188 7.68 11.93 -5.52
CA TRP A 188 7.65 12.25 -4.10
C TRP A 188 8.90 13.06 -3.75
N SER A 189 8.74 14.08 -2.91
CA SER A 189 9.85 14.80 -2.28
C SER A 189 9.58 14.98 -0.79
N GLY A 190 10.44 14.43 0.04
CA GLY A 190 10.34 14.42 1.50
C GLY A 190 11.06 13.21 2.11
N PRO A 191 11.16 13.14 3.44
CA PRO A 191 11.83 12.02 4.10
C PRO A 191 11.20 10.69 3.67
N ARG A 192 12.04 9.68 3.42
CA ARG A 192 11.59 8.32 3.17
C ARG A 192 12.40 7.39 4.07
N PRO A 193 11.94 7.10 5.29
CA PRO A 193 12.67 6.22 6.20
C PRO A 193 12.87 4.82 5.61
N ALA A 194 13.89 4.10 6.09
CA ALA A 194 14.06 2.70 5.74
C ALA A 194 12.78 1.90 6.05
N GLY A 195 12.37 1.01 5.15
CA GLY A 195 11.15 0.22 5.27
C GLY A 195 9.89 0.82 4.63
N PHE A 196 9.96 2.05 4.12
CA PHE A 196 8.84 2.71 3.41
C PHE A 196 8.75 2.34 1.92
N ASP A 197 9.66 1.54 1.39
CA ASP A 197 9.54 1.07 0.01
C ASP A 197 8.26 0.24 -0.16
N GLY A 198 7.43 0.63 -1.14
CA GLY A 198 6.11 0.06 -1.37
C GLY A 198 4.97 0.67 -0.53
N ALA A 199 5.27 1.64 0.34
CA ALA A 199 4.27 2.33 1.15
C ALA A 199 3.25 3.09 0.29
N PRO A 200 1.95 3.08 0.66
CA PRO A 200 0.94 3.91 0.02
C PRO A 200 1.19 5.40 0.30
N LEU A 201 0.95 6.21 -0.72
CA LEU A 201 1.09 7.66 -0.70
C LEU A 201 -0.28 8.33 -0.77
N PHE A 202 -0.58 9.17 0.20
CA PHE A 202 -1.84 9.90 0.31
C PHE A 202 -1.67 11.38 0.00
N ALA A 203 -2.64 11.97 -0.66
CA ALA A 203 -2.73 13.41 -0.87
C ALA A 203 -4.17 13.89 -0.63
N ALA A 204 -4.29 15.14 -0.21
CA ALA A 204 -5.58 15.82 -0.11
C ALA A 204 -5.70 16.77 -1.31
N LEU A 205 -6.58 16.44 -2.25
CA LEU A 205 -6.88 17.33 -3.37
C LEU A 205 -7.94 18.36 -2.95
N PRO A 206 -7.76 19.65 -3.28
CA PRO A 206 -8.77 20.66 -2.99
C PRO A 206 -10.04 20.38 -3.78
N LEU A 207 -11.18 20.51 -3.12
CA LEU A 207 -12.52 20.55 -3.72
C LEU A 207 -13.10 21.96 -3.59
N LEU A 208 -14.33 22.15 -4.07
CA LEU A 208 -15.10 23.38 -3.81
C LEU A 208 -15.43 23.51 -2.31
N ASP A 209 -15.77 24.73 -1.88
CA ASP A 209 -16.29 25.03 -0.54
C ASP A 209 -15.37 24.60 0.63
N ASP A 210 -14.05 24.82 0.48
CA ASP A 210 -13.01 24.47 1.46
C ASP A 210 -12.97 22.97 1.84
N GLN A 211 -13.54 22.11 0.99
CA GLN A 211 -13.49 20.67 1.18
C GLN A 211 -12.22 20.09 0.57
N VAL A 212 -11.82 18.91 1.06
CA VAL A 212 -10.70 18.14 0.50
C VAL A 212 -11.12 16.72 0.18
N LYS A 213 -10.66 16.22 -0.96
CA LYS A 213 -10.75 14.81 -1.33
C LYS A 213 -9.47 14.12 -0.89
N LEU A 214 -9.54 13.29 0.14
CA LEU A 214 -8.43 12.41 0.50
C LEU A 214 -8.35 11.26 -0.49
N ILE A 215 -7.18 11.08 -1.10
CA ILE A 215 -6.92 9.99 -2.04
C ILE A 215 -5.59 9.30 -1.74
N CYS A 216 -5.52 8.01 -2.00
CA CYS A 216 -4.28 7.26 -2.14
C CYS A 216 -3.84 7.36 -3.60
N LEU A 217 -2.75 8.07 -3.87
CA LEU A 217 -2.22 8.28 -5.22
C LEU A 217 -1.64 7.00 -5.82
N GLY A 218 -1.03 6.16 -4.99
CA GLY A 218 -0.31 4.98 -5.43
C GLY A 218 0.71 4.52 -4.39
N LEU A 219 1.85 3.99 -4.85
CA LEU A 219 2.94 3.54 -3.98
C LEU A 219 4.29 4.15 -4.36
N VAL A 220 5.17 4.32 -3.38
CA VAL A 220 6.54 4.77 -3.64
C VAL A 220 7.48 3.61 -3.94
N LEU A 221 8.23 3.74 -5.04
CA LEU A 221 9.27 2.80 -5.42
C LEU A 221 10.56 3.03 -4.62
N PRO A 222 11.38 1.98 -4.44
CA PRO A 222 12.75 2.10 -3.97
C PRO A 222 13.54 3.08 -4.84
N ALA A 223 14.56 3.71 -4.27
CA ALA A 223 15.56 4.41 -5.06
C ALA A 223 16.19 3.46 -6.10
N ALA A 224 16.57 4.00 -7.26
CA ALA A 224 17.16 3.20 -8.34
C ALA A 224 18.43 2.48 -7.86
N ASP A 225 19.26 3.18 -7.07
CA ASP A 225 20.44 2.63 -6.42
C ASP A 225 20.12 2.19 -4.98
N ASP A 226 20.75 1.11 -4.49
CA ASP A 226 20.66 0.64 -3.10
C ASP A 226 21.36 1.59 -2.09
N GLY A 227 21.46 2.88 -2.43
CA GLY A 227 21.97 3.94 -1.57
C GLY A 227 21.05 4.20 -0.38
N PRO A 228 21.50 5.02 0.58
CA PRO A 228 20.67 5.42 1.70
C PRO A 228 19.36 6.02 1.19
N ALA A 229 18.29 5.80 1.94
CA ALA A 229 16.97 6.29 1.65
C ALA A 229 17.03 7.80 1.31
N GLY A 230 16.86 8.13 0.04
CA GLY A 230 16.91 9.51 -0.44
C GLY A 230 15.58 10.23 -0.24
N GLU A 231 15.62 11.56 -0.27
CA GLU A 231 14.46 12.44 -0.13
C GLU A 231 13.54 12.43 -1.37
N ASP A 232 14.01 11.92 -2.51
CA ASP A 232 13.22 11.85 -3.74
C ASP A 232 12.79 10.40 -4.08
N GLY A 233 11.55 10.27 -4.54
CA GLY A 233 10.95 8.98 -4.92
C GLY A 233 10.17 9.04 -6.22
N VAL A 234 10.04 7.89 -6.89
CA VAL A 234 9.06 7.69 -7.97
C VAL A 234 7.82 7.05 -7.39
N VAL A 235 6.66 7.55 -7.79
CA VAL A 235 5.36 7.00 -7.40
C VAL A 235 4.79 6.21 -8.58
N VAL A 236 4.38 4.95 -8.34
CA VAL A 236 3.50 4.24 -9.29
C VAL A 236 2.08 4.56 -8.91
N THR A 237 1.39 5.31 -9.77
CA THR A 237 0.05 5.82 -9.52
C THR A 237 -1.03 4.79 -9.81
N PHE A 238 -2.23 4.98 -9.24
CA PHE A 238 -3.33 4.02 -9.35
C PHE A 238 -3.93 3.91 -10.76
N ASP A 239 -3.81 4.93 -11.61
CA ASP A 239 -4.15 4.82 -13.03
C ASP A 239 -3.30 3.75 -13.76
N LEU A 240 -2.08 3.49 -13.27
CA LEU A 240 -1.19 2.42 -13.75
C LEU A 240 -1.40 1.12 -12.97
N LEU A 241 -1.48 1.19 -11.64
CA LEU A 241 -1.62 -0.01 -10.79
C LEU A 241 -2.94 -0.73 -11.00
N ARG A 242 -4.06 0.00 -11.06
CA ARG A 242 -5.41 -0.56 -11.17
C ARG A 242 -5.55 -1.48 -12.40
N PRO A 243 -5.27 -1.04 -13.64
CA PRO A 243 -5.38 -1.93 -14.80
C PRO A 243 -4.38 -3.11 -14.73
N ALA A 244 -3.18 -2.91 -14.18
CA ALA A 244 -2.20 -3.97 -14.04
C ALA A 244 -2.62 -5.06 -13.04
N VAL A 245 -3.18 -4.67 -11.89
CA VAL A 245 -3.77 -5.59 -10.91
C VAL A 245 -5.01 -6.26 -11.47
N HIS A 246 -5.87 -5.50 -12.15
CA HIS A 246 -7.09 -6.03 -12.77
C HIS A 246 -6.76 -7.13 -13.80
N ALA A 247 -5.68 -6.97 -14.57
CA ALA A 247 -5.20 -7.96 -15.53
C ALA A 247 -4.72 -9.29 -14.90
N LEU A 248 -4.45 -9.33 -13.59
CA LEU A 248 -4.18 -10.58 -12.88
C LEU A 248 -5.42 -11.47 -12.75
N THR A 249 -6.61 -10.89 -12.92
CA THR A 249 -7.85 -11.63 -12.88
C THR A 249 -7.95 -12.58 -14.07
N PRO A 250 -8.03 -13.91 -13.85
CA PRO A 250 -8.27 -14.83 -14.94
C PRO A 250 -9.60 -14.45 -15.60
N ALA A 251 -9.61 -14.33 -16.92
CA ALA A 251 -10.83 -14.14 -17.67
C ALA A 251 -11.82 -15.23 -17.25
N LEU A 252 -13.01 -14.83 -16.77
CA LEU A 252 -14.11 -15.76 -16.57
C LEU A 252 -14.33 -16.45 -17.90
N LYS A 253 -13.94 -17.74 -18.01
CA LYS A 253 -14.37 -18.57 -19.13
C LYS A 253 -15.88 -18.53 -19.11
N ARG A 254 -16.48 -17.73 -20.00
CA ARG A 254 -17.92 -17.74 -20.25
C ARG A 254 -18.30 -19.21 -20.34
N ARG A 255 -19.07 -19.73 -19.39
CA ARG A 255 -19.56 -21.10 -19.46
C ARG A 255 -20.58 -21.10 -20.60
N TRP A 256 -20.17 -21.54 -21.79
CA TRP A 256 -21.02 -21.66 -22.99
C TRP A 256 -22.15 -22.71 -22.85
N TRP A 257 -22.52 -23.09 -21.62
CA TRP A 257 -23.46 -24.17 -21.32
C TRP A 257 -24.73 -23.71 -20.61
N GLN A 258 -25.11 -22.43 -20.71
CA GLN A 258 -26.51 -22.04 -20.48
C GLN A 258 -27.22 -21.90 -21.84
N ARG A 259 -27.55 -23.06 -22.40
CA ARG A 259 -28.75 -23.24 -23.22
C ARG A 259 -29.56 -24.35 -22.55
N GLY A 260 -30.76 -24.01 -22.11
CA GLY A 260 -31.72 -24.89 -21.46
C GLY A 260 -32.90 -24.06 -21.04
#